data_AF-A0A3N5NS77-F1
#
_entry.id   AF-A0A3N5NS77-F1
#
_cell.length_a   1.000
_cell.length_b   1.000
_cell.length_c   1.000
_cell.angle_alpha   90.00
_cell.angle_beta   90.00
_cell.angle_gamma   90.00
#
_symmetry.space_group_name_H-M   'P 1'
#
loop_
_entity.id
_entity.type
_entity.pdbx_description
1 polymer ?
#
loop_
_entity_poly.entity_id
_entity_poly.type
_entity_poly.pdbx_seq_one_letter_code
_entity_poly.pdbx_strand_id
1 'polypeptide(L)'
;MKKAQEDKTTCKDMVRDSYKNTMGNITVLWNLYKKDPEASEENLGTWGEYGLSFDYVPKGTFSDQKRGFFRYQICWGGPGTEFRIYADESLDIDKIEYWYLDWFDGAKVPVTGKALDTWREIWEDFREMELPEAKMREAKE
;
A
#
# COMPACT_ATOMS: atom_id res chain seq x y z
N MET A 1 -4.11 -33.65 -30.21
CA MET A 1 -4.98 -33.20 -29.09
C MET A 1 -4.53 -31.81 -28.68
N LYS A 2 -5.39 -30.80 -28.77
CA LYS A 2 -5.09 -29.44 -28.31
C LYS A 2 -5.08 -29.45 -26.78
N LYS A 3 -3.98 -29.03 -26.15
CA LYS A 3 -3.97 -28.75 -24.71
C LYS A 3 -5.00 -27.65 -24.46
N ALA A 4 -5.92 -27.88 -23.52
CA ALA A 4 -6.74 -26.81 -22.97
C ALA A 4 -5.77 -25.78 -22.38
N GLN A 5 -5.84 -24.55 -22.87
CA GLN A 5 -5.14 -23.42 -22.28
C GLN A 5 -5.88 -23.12 -20.98
N GLU A 6 -5.26 -23.44 -19.84
CA GLU A 6 -5.75 -22.96 -18.54
C GLU A 6 -5.79 -21.44 -18.62
N ASP A 7 -6.97 -20.84 -18.45
CA ASP A 7 -7.10 -19.40 -18.32
C ASP A 7 -6.32 -18.98 -17.07
N LYS A 8 -5.12 -18.43 -17.27
CA LYS A 8 -4.28 -17.93 -16.20
C LYS A 8 -4.97 -16.69 -15.60
N THR A 9 -5.43 -16.79 -14.36
CA THR A 9 -5.96 -15.66 -13.60
C THR A 9 -4.94 -14.51 -13.60
N THR A 10 -5.37 -13.32 -14.00
CA THR A 10 -4.50 -12.14 -14.10
C THR A 10 -4.54 -11.30 -12.82
N CYS A 11 -3.55 -10.42 -12.63
CA CYS A 11 -3.57 -9.43 -11.56
C CYS A 11 -4.83 -8.55 -11.63
N LYS A 12 -5.32 -8.26 -12.85
CA LYS A 12 -6.53 -7.47 -13.08
C LYS A 12 -7.78 -8.16 -12.54
N ASP A 13 -7.81 -9.49 -12.56
CA ASP A 13 -8.92 -10.28 -12.01
C ASP A 13 -8.86 -10.29 -10.47
N MET A 14 -7.66 -10.33 -9.89
CA MET A 14 -7.43 -10.47 -8.45
C MET A 14 -7.43 -9.15 -7.66
N VAL A 15 -7.04 -8.03 -8.29
CA VAL A 15 -6.72 -6.79 -7.59
C VAL A 15 -7.87 -6.27 -6.73
N ARG A 16 -9.12 -6.43 -7.17
CA ARG A 16 -10.29 -5.93 -6.43
C ARG A 16 -10.57 -6.72 -5.16
N ASP A 17 -10.45 -8.04 -5.22
CA ASP A 17 -10.71 -8.89 -4.06
C ASP A 17 -9.55 -8.82 -3.08
N SER A 18 -8.31 -8.79 -3.59
CA SER A 18 -7.13 -8.49 -2.80
C SER A 18 -7.23 -7.14 -2.09
N TYR A 19 -7.64 -6.08 -2.81
CA TYR A 19 -7.85 -4.75 -2.24
C TYR A 19 -8.90 -4.76 -1.11
N LYS A 20 -10.05 -5.41 -1.31
CA LYS A 20 -11.11 -5.50 -0.30
C LYS A 20 -10.63 -6.21 0.97
N ASN A 21 -9.96 -7.35 0.82
CA ASN A 21 -9.42 -8.10 1.95
C ASN A 21 -8.39 -7.27 2.72
N THR A 22 -7.47 -6.65 1.98
CA THR A 22 -6.41 -5.83 2.56
C THR A 22 -6.96 -4.62 3.31
N MET A 23 -7.91 -3.88 2.72
CA MET A 23 -8.57 -2.77 3.42
C MET A 23 -9.40 -3.23 4.61
N GLY A 24 -9.98 -4.43 4.57
CA GLY A 24 -10.64 -5.04 5.72
C GLY A 24 -9.68 -5.21 6.89
N ASN A 25 -8.51 -5.82 6.63
CA ASN A 25 -7.46 -6.02 7.62
C ASN A 25 -6.93 -4.69 8.17
N ILE A 26 -6.60 -3.73 7.30
CA ILE A 26 -6.16 -2.38 7.69
C ILE A 26 -7.21 -1.70 8.57
N THR A 27 -8.49 -1.79 8.22
CA THR A 27 -9.56 -1.16 9.00
C THR A 27 -9.67 -1.78 10.39
N VAL A 28 -9.52 -3.10 10.52
CA VAL A 28 -9.52 -3.78 11.82
C VAL A 28 -8.33 -3.31 12.66
N LEU A 29 -7.12 -3.42 12.12
CA LEU A 29 -5.88 -3.08 12.82
C LEU A 29 -5.82 -1.59 13.19
N TRP A 30 -6.19 -0.69 12.28
CA TRP A 30 -6.18 0.74 12.55
C TRP A 30 -7.17 1.12 13.67
N ASN A 31 -8.34 0.47 13.72
CA ASN A 31 -9.30 0.70 14.79
C ASN A 31 -8.86 0.12 16.14
N LEU A 32 -8.01 -0.91 16.14
CA LEU A 32 -7.37 -1.43 17.35
C LEU A 32 -6.28 -0.47 17.82
N TYR A 33 -5.37 -0.09 16.92
CA TYR A 33 -4.27 0.86 17.18
C TYR A 33 -4.74 2.17 17.80
N LYS A 34 -5.81 2.78 17.25
CA LYS A 34 -6.40 4.02 17.80
C LYS A 34 -6.89 3.91 19.25
N LYS A 35 -7.16 2.70 19.74
CA LYS A 35 -7.61 2.47 21.13
C LYS A 35 -6.44 2.11 22.03
N ASP A 36 -5.53 1.30 21.52
CA ASP A 36 -4.34 0.80 22.21
C ASP A 36 -3.28 0.47 21.14
N PRO A 37 -2.16 1.20 21.08
CA PRO A 37 -1.10 0.98 20.09
C PRO A 37 -0.51 -0.44 20.08
N GLU A 38 -0.59 -1.14 21.21
CA GLU A 38 -0.07 -2.50 21.38
C GLU A 38 -1.14 -3.58 21.11
N ALA A 39 -2.37 -3.19 20.80
CA ALA A 39 -3.43 -4.14 20.50
C ALA A 39 -3.18 -4.89 19.20
N SER A 40 -3.42 -6.19 19.24
CA SER A 40 -3.23 -7.11 18.12
C SER A 40 -4.50 -7.89 17.78
N GLU A 41 -4.56 -8.39 16.54
CA GLU A 41 -5.52 -9.39 16.10
C GLU A 41 -4.80 -10.72 15.89
N GLU A 42 -5.43 -11.84 16.27
CA GLU A 42 -4.80 -13.16 16.37
C GLU A 42 -4.06 -13.60 15.10
N ASN A 43 -4.58 -13.26 13.91
CA ASN A 43 -4.02 -13.67 12.62
C ASN A 43 -3.25 -12.55 11.90
N LEU A 44 -3.43 -11.30 12.31
CA LEU A 44 -2.85 -10.14 11.62
C LEU A 44 -1.69 -9.47 12.40
N GLY A 45 -1.55 -9.74 13.70
CA GLY A 45 -0.57 -9.07 14.56
C GLY A 45 -1.00 -7.66 14.95
N THR A 46 -0.03 -6.79 15.22
CA THR A 46 -0.27 -5.36 15.51
C THR A 46 -0.28 -4.51 14.22
N TRP A 47 -0.72 -3.26 14.32
CA TRP A 47 -0.64 -2.30 13.21
C TRP A 47 0.80 -2.10 12.70
N GLY A 48 1.76 -1.96 13.62
CA GLY A 48 3.17 -1.73 13.28
C GLY A 48 3.85 -2.93 12.60
N GLU A 49 3.35 -4.15 12.82
CA GLU A 49 3.90 -5.38 12.21
C GLU A 49 3.23 -5.74 10.88
N TYR A 50 2.06 -5.20 10.59
CA TYR A 50 1.27 -5.57 9.41
C TYR A 50 1.90 -5.10 8.09
N GLY A 51 2.54 -3.92 8.12
CA GLY A 51 3.32 -3.41 6.99
C GLY A 51 4.70 -4.04 6.95
N LEU A 52 5.12 -4.48 5.77
CA LEU A 52 6.50 -4.93 5.54
C LEU A 52 7.47 -3.76 5.48
N SER A 53 7.10 -2.68 4.79
CA SER A 53 7.93 -1.48 4.71
C SER A 53 7.11 -0.22 4.43
N PHE A 54 7.68 0.91 4.82
CA PHE A 54 7.23 2.25 4.43
C PHE A 54 8.43 3.05 3.92
N ASP A 55 8.49 3.29 2.61
CA ASP A 55 9.64 3.91 1.94
C ASP A 55 9.20 5.04 1.01
N TYR A 56 10.07 6.01 0.73
CA TYR A 56 9.87 6.95 -0.38
C TYR A 56 10.53 6.41 -1.64
N VAL A 57 9.78 6.35 -2.75
CA VAL A 57 10.28 5.95 -4.06
C VAL A 57 10.44 7.22 -4.91
N PRO A 58 11.69 7.67 -5.18
CA PRO A 58 11.95 8.86 -5.96
C PRO A 58 11.40 8.79 -7.39
N LYS A 59 11.19 9.94 -8.01
CA LYS A 59 10.87 10.00 -9.43
C LYS A 59 12.01 9.37 -10.25
N GLY A 60 11.66 8.55 -11.23
CA GLY A 60 12.63 7.94 -12.13
C GLY A 60 13.25 6.64 -11.61
N THR A 61 12.81 6.11 -10.47
CA THR A 61 13.16 4.76 -10.03
C THR A 61 12.64 3.72 -11.02
N PHE A 62 11.43 3.92 -11.57
CA PHE A 62 10.90 3.14 -12.69
C PHE A 62 10.84 3.99 -13.96
N SER A 63 10.98 3.35 -15.13
CA SER A 63 11.10 4.03 -16.44
C SER A 63 9.86 4.86 -16.82
N ASP A 64 8.68 4.48 -16.35
CA ASP A 64 7.39 5.13 -16.60
C ASP A 64 6.87 5.97 -15.41
N GLN A 65 7.68 6.14 -14.37
CA GLN A 65 7.31 6.85 -13.15
C GLN A 65 7.50 8.37 -13.29
N LYS A 66 6.38 9.07 -13.52
CA LYS A 66 6.38 10.55 -13.69
C LYS A 66 6.64 11.34 -12.40
N ARG A 67 6.34 10.77 -11.23
CA ARG A 67 6.46 11.40 -9.91
C ARG A 67 6.81 10.37 -8.84
N GLY A 68 7.50 10.83 -7.80
CA GLY A 68 7.76 10.01 -6.62
C GLY A 68 6.48 9.72 -5.85
N PHE A 69 6.53 8.71 -5.00
CA PHE A 69 5.43 8.32 -4.11
C PHE A 69 5.98 7.62 -2.86
N PHE A 70 5.20 7.62 -1.80
CA PHE A 70 5.44 6.78 -0.64
C PHE A 70 4.83 5.41 -0.87
N ARG A 71 5.61 4.37 -0.58
CA ARG A 71 5.19 2.98 -0.72
C ARG A 71 4.98 2.40 0.66
N TYR A 72 3.73 2.02 0.94
CA TYR A 72 3.42 1.13 2.06
C TYR A 72 3.29 -0.30 1.50
N GLN A 73 4.33 -1.11 1.70
CA GLN A 73 4.40 -2.47 1.20
C GLN A 73 3.87 -3.45 2.24
N ILE A 74 3.03 -4.40 1.84
CA ILE A 74 2.43 -5.39 2.75
C ILE A 74 3.08 -6.77 2.51
N CYS A 75 3.26 -7.13 1.24
CA CYS A 75 4.01 -8.33 0.89
C CYS A 75 4.79 -8.12 -0.42
N TRP A 76 5.75 -9.00 -0.66
CA TRP A 76 6.62 -8.99 -1.82
C TRP A 76 6.65 -10.39 -2.47
N GLY A 77 6.96 -10.44 -3.76
CA GLY A 77 6.98 -11.67 -4.56
C GLY A 77 5.85 -11.72 -5.59
N GLY A 78 5.55 -12.92 -6.07
CA GLY A 78 4.44 -13.20 -6.99
C GLY A 78 3.40 -14.07 -6.29
N PRO A 79 2.56 -13.50 -5.41
CA PRO A 79 2.08 -12.11 -5.45
C PRO A 79 2.66 -11.13 -4.41
N GLY A 80 2.74 -9.86 -4.80
CA GLY A 80 3.10 -8.72 -3.97
C GLY A 80 1.98 -7.69 -3.90
N THR A 81 1.89 -6.95 -2.79
CA THR A 81 0.84 -5.95 -2.58
C THR A 81 1.39 -4.70 -1.90
N GLU A 82 0.97 -3.54 -2.39
CA GLU A 82 1.45 -2.26 -1.90
C GLU A 82 0.45 -1.13 -2.15
N PHE A 83 0.48 -0.11 -1.29
CA PHE A 83 -0.15 1.17 -1.53
C PHE A 83 0.90 2.18 -1.98
N ARG A 84 0.60 2.89 -3.07
CA ARG A 84 1.40 4.00 -3.57
C ARG A 84 0.67 5.30 -3.27
N ILE A 85 1.20 6.05 -2.31
CA ILE A 85 0.64 7.29 -1.79
C ILE A 85 1.39 8.44 -2.47
N TYR A 86 0.68 9.21 -3.27
CA TYR A 86 1.21 10.38 -3.96
C TYR A 86 0.80 11.61 -3.16
N ALA A 87 1.78 12.34 -2.66
CA ALA A 87 1.59 13.59 -1.95
C ALA A 87 2.23 14.76 -2.72
N ASP A 88 1.76 15.97 -2.44
CA ASP A 88 2.35 17.20 -2.97
C ASP A 88 3.56 17.66 -2.14
N GLU A 89 4.08 18.86 -2.43
CA GLU A 89 5.24 19.43 -1.74
C GLU A 89 4.98 19.75 -0.26
N SER A 90 3.70 19.90 0.13
CA SER A 90 3.28 20.10 1.53
C SER A 90 2.94 18.78 2.22
N LEU A 91 3.21 17.65 1.57
CA LEU A 91 2.86 16.30 2.03
C LEU A 91 1.36 16.10 2.21
N ASP A 92 0.52 16.82 1.48
CA ASP A 92 -0.90 16.55 1.41
C ASP A 92 -1.18 15.47 0.36
N ILE A 93 -2.03 14.50 0.69
CA ILE A 93 -2.35 13.38 -0.22
C ILE A 93 -3.13 13.91 -1.44
N ASP A 94 -2.54 13.76 -2.62
CA ASP A 94 -3.20 13.96 -3.92
C ASP A 94 -4.03 12.72 -4.31
N LYS A 95 -3.40 11.54 -4.26
CA LYS A 95 -4.10 10.26 -4.53
C LYS A 95 -3.36 9.07 -3.93
N ILE A 96 -4.10 7.97 -3.77
CA ILE A 96 -3.53 6.68 -3.37
C ILE A 96 -3.99 5.61 -4.36
N GLU A 97 -3.05 4.77 -4.76
CA GLU A 97 -3.30 3.61 -5.61
C GLU A 97 -2.93 2.34 -4.85
N TYR A 98 -3.85 1.37 -4.81
CA TYR A 98 -3.52 0.01 -4.37
C TYR A 98 -3.04 -0.79 -5.57
N TRP A 99 -1.91 -1.48 -5.43
CA TRP A 99 -1.30 -2.30 -6.45
C TRP A 99 -1.24 -3.76 -6.01
N TYR A 100 -1.68 -4.64 -6.91
CA TYR A 100 -1.45 -6.07 -6.86
C TYR A 100 -0.48 -6.44 -7.96
N LEU A 101 0.64 -7.05 -7.59
CA LEU A 101 1.78 -7.31 -8.44
C LEU A 101 2.08 -8.82 -8.50
N ASP A 102 2.54 -9.26 -9.65
CA ASP A 102 3.17 -10.57 -9.88
C ASP A 102 4.43 -10.34 -10.74
N TRP A 103 5.31 -11.33 -10.84
CA TRP A 103 6.63 -11.22 -11.48
C TRP A 103 6.61 -10.57 -12.88
N PHE A 104 5.50 -10.72 -13.62
CA PHE A 104 5.34 -10.21 -14.98
C PHE A 104 3.97 -9.55 -15.23
N ASP A 105 3.19 -9.27 -14.19
CA ASP A 105 1.86 -8.67 -14.31
C ASP A 105 1.60 -7.72 -13.13
N GLY A 106 0.74 -6.75 -13.34
CA GLY A 106 0.40 -5.78 -12.31
C GLY A 106 -0.91 -5.11 -12.61
N ALA A 107 -1.76 -4.99 -11.60
CA ALA A 107 -3.01 -4.27 -11.68
C ALA A 107 -3.19 -3.39 -10.47
N LYS A 108 -3.93 -2.29 -10.66
CA LYS A 108 -4.19 -1.33 -9.60
C LYS A 108 -5.63 -0.89 -9.56
N VAL A 109 -6.05 -0.44 -8.38
CA VAL A 109 -7.31 0.26 -8.16
C VAL A 109 -7.07 1.55 -7.40
N PRO A 110 -7.82 2.63 -7.71
CA PRO A 110 -7.75 3.85 -6.91
C PRO A 110 -8.38 3.62 -5.54
N VAL A 111 -7.74 4.12 -4.50
CA VAL A 111 -8.31 4.15 -3.14
C VAL A 111 -9.22 5.37 -3.03
N THR A 112 -10.49 5.16 -2.70
CA THR A 112 -11.51 6.22 -2.70
C THR A 112 -12.54 6.00 -1.58
N GLY A 113 -13.37 7.02 -1.32
CA GLY A 113 -14.42 6.98 -0.30
C GLY A 113 -13.86 6.71 1.09
N LYS A 114 -14.55 5.88 1.88
CA LYS A 114 -14.16 5.58 3.27
C LYS A 114 -12.74 5.03 3.41
N ALA A 115 -12.27 4.26 2.42
CA ALA A 115 -10.90 3.74 2.44
C ALA A 115 -9.87 4.85 2.32
N LEU A 116 -10.15 5.90 1.52
CA LEU A 116 -9.29 7.08 1.43
C LEU A 116 -9.30 7.86 2.75
N ASP A 117 -10.45 7.95 3.43
CA ASP A 117 -10.54 8.60 4.73
C ASP A 117 -9.71 7.85 5.79
N THR A 118 -9.77 6.52 5.85
CA THR A 118 -8.90 5.70 6.70
C THR A 118 -7.42 5.96 6.40
N TRP A 119 -7.04 6.00 5.13
CA TRP A 119 -5.65 6.28 4.75
C TRP A 119 -5.21 7.70 5.07
N ARG A 120 -6.11 8.68 5.06
CA ARG A 120 -5.80 10.04 5.53
C ARG A 120 -5.51 10.05 7.02
N GLU A 121 -6.32 9.35 7.83
CA GLU A 121 -6.03 9.22 9.27
C GLU A 121 -4.65 8.59 9.52
N ILE A 122 -4.34 7.49 8.82
CA ILE A 122 -3.01 6.83 8.90
C ILE A 122 -1.89 7.79 8.46
N TRP A 123 -2.13 8.56 7.41
CA TRP A 123 -1.13 9.50 6.91
C TRP A 123 -0.86 10.63 7.88
N GLU A 124 -1.89 11.17 8.54
CA GLU A 124 -1.71 12.16 9.61
C GLU A 124 -0.84 11.61 10.74
N ASP A 125 -1.10 10.39 11.20
CA ASP A 125 -0.27 9.73 12.20
C ASP A 125 1.19 9.58 11.74
N PHE A 126 1.41 9.20 10.48
CA PHE A 126 2.75 9.15 9.90
C PHE A 126 3.42 10.54 9.86
N ARG A 127 2.68 11.60 9.54
CA ARG A 127 3.18 12.99 9.55
C ARG A 127 3.53 13.46 10.96
N GLU A 128 2.71 13.13 11.96
CA GLU A 128 2.97 13.45 13.36
C GLU A 128 4.26 12.78 13.86
N MET A 129 4.62 11.62 13.31
CA MET A 129 5.88 10.93 13.56
C MET A 129 7.05 11.37 12.65
N GLU A 130 6.86 12.37 11.79
CA GLU A 130 7.84 12.85 10.79
C GLU A 130 8.38 11.74 9.86
N LEU A 131 7.61 10.65 9.68
CA LEU A 131 8.05 9.50 8.87
C LEU A 131 8.23 9.86 7.39
N PRO A 132 7.30 10.59 6.72
CA PRO A 132 7.46 10.93 5.31
C PRO A 132 8.77 11.69 5.02
N GLU A 133 9.07 12.71 5.81
CA GLU A 133 10.28 13.50 5.70
C GLU A 133 11.54 12.66 5.92
N ALA A 134 11.52 11.79 6.94
CA ALA A 134 12.61 10.86 7.20
C ALA A 134 12.88 9.96 5.99
N LYS A 135 11.84 9.35 5.41
CA LYS A 135 11.97 8.48 4.23
C LYS A 135 12.39 9.22 2.97
N MET A 136 11.98 10.47 2.80
CA MET A 136 12.49 11.31 1.71
C MET A 136 13.96 11.68 1.86
N ARG A 137 14.50 11.79 3.09
CA ARG A 137 15.93 11.98 3.33
C ARG A 137 16.71 10.72 3.03
N GLU A 138 16.28 9.57 3.58
CA GLU A 138 16.92 8.26 3.34
C GLU A 138 17.04 7.94 1.85
N ALA A 139 16.02 8.27 1.03
CA ALA A 139 16.03 7.99 -0.40
C ALA A 139 16.96 8.89 -1.25
N LYS A 140 17.58 9.93 -0.66
CA LYS A 140 18.54 10.82 -1.33
C LYS A 140 20.00 10.44 -1.06
N GLU A 141 20.24 9.57 -0.09
CA GLU A 141 21.55 9.04 0.29
C GLU A 141 21.96 7.87 -0.60
#